data_AF-A0A6L8DU45-F1
#
_entry.id   AF-A0A6L8DU45-F1
#
_cell.length_a   1.000
_cell.length_b   1.000
_cell.length_c   1.000
_cell.angle_alpha   90.00
_cell.angle_beta   90.00
_cell.angle_gamma   90.00
#
_symmetry.space_group_name_H-M   'P 1'
#
loop_
_entity.id
_entity.type
_entity.pdbx_description
1 polymer ?
#
loop_
_entity_poly.entity_id
_entity_poly.type
_entity_poly.pdbx_seq_one_letter_code
_entity_poly.pdbx_strand_id
1 'polypeptide(L)'
;MSDQIPGSAPRACECTYRGNLAAKPQLIEKDGRKFVSARMGVNMAAPNVPREEQDELTEWVDMLAFPEVMQTRLLACNKGETIAVFGHVTKKPYERRDGGTAVSRTIIPDSIRTASGEPASTGDQIRGSIPRACDCTYRGRLAAKPELVEKDGRKFVSAQVAVHMVAPNVPREKHDELTEWVDVIVFSEAMQARLLTCEKGETISVAGNVTKKPYERRDGETAVSRTIIADYVRAASASIAGTGARKPAEKVEQAPQPDQPPE
;
A
#
# COMPACT_ATOMS: atom_id res chain seq x y z
N MET A 1 -14.13 28.41 1.70
CA MET A 1 -15.04 27.37 1.16
C MET A 1 -14.18 26.50 0.27
N SER A 2 -13.81 25.33 0.78
CA SER A 2 -12.83 24.45 0.14
C SER A 2 -13.58 23.34 -0.57
N ASP A 3 -13.56 23.37 -1.89
CA ASP A 3 -14.15 22.34 -2.74
C ASP A 3 -13.41 21.01 -2.54
N GLN A 4 -14.03 20.11 -1.79
CA GLN A 4 -13.65 18.71 -1.76
C GLN A 4 -14.16 18.04 -3.03
N ILE A 5 -13.23 17.62 -3.88
CA ILE A 5 -13.53 16.76 -5.03
C ILE A 5 -14.11 15.44 -4.50
N PRO A 6 -15.29 15.00 -4.97
CA PRO A 6 -15.93 13.79 -4.46
C PRO A 6 -15.16 12.52 -4.85
N GLY A 7 -14.58 11.88 -3.83
CA GLY A 7 -14.79 10.45 -3.51
C GLY A 7 -14.32 9.38 -4.49
N SER A 8 -13.01 9.25 -4.72
CA SER A 8 -12.45 7.91 -4.97
C SER A 8 -12.23 7.24 -3.61
N ALA A 9 -12.69 5.99 -3.45
CA ALA A 9 -12.43 5.25 -2.22
C ALA A 9 -10.91 5.19 -1.98
N PRO A 10 -10.44 5.42 -0.74
CA PRO A 10 -9.02 5.38 -0.41
C PRO A 10 -8.40 4.05 -0.88
N ARG A 11 -7.37 4.12 -1.73
CA ARG A 11 -6.70 2.94 -2.27
C ARG A 11 -5.86 2.25 -1.19
N ALA A 12 -5.63 0.95 -1.35
CA ALA A 12 -4.92 0.14 -0.36
C ALA A 12 -3.39 0.36 -0.34
N CYS A 13 -2.77 0.70 -1.48
CA CYS A 13 -1.36 1.10 -1.60
C CYS A 13 -1.27 2.25 -2.60
N GLU A 14 -0.84 3.42 -2.12
CA GLU A 14 -0.46 4.57 -2.93
C GLU A 14 1.03 4.81 -2.77
N CYS A 15 1.74 4.75 -3.87
CA CYS A 15 3.11 4.26 -3.85
C CYS A 15 3.92 5.03 -4.92
N THR A 16 5.03 5.61 -4.49
CA THR A 16 6.05 6.26 -5.34
C THR A 16 7.21 5.29 -5.51
N TYR A 17 7.50 4.92 -6.75
CA TYR A 17 8.62 4.06 -7.11
C TYR A 17 9.64 4.83 -7.91
N ARG A 18 10.92 4.71 -7.57
CA ARG A 18 12.04 5.26 -8.34
C ARG A 18 12.95 4.12 -8.75
N GLY A 19 13.11 3.94 -10.07
CA GLY A 19 13.85 2.81 -10.61
C GLY A 19 14.24 3.01 -12.07
N ASN A 20 14.96 2.04 -12.61
CA ASN A 20 15.42 2.04 -14.00
C ASN A 20 14.53 1.14 -14.86
N LEU A 21 14.16 1.61 -16.05
CA LEU A 21 13.39 0.81 -17.00
C LEU A 21 14.22 -0.37 -17.52
N ALA A 22 13.66 -1.59 -17.44
CA ALA A 22 14.30 -2.82 -17.91
C ALA A 22 14.43 -2.87 -19.44
N ALA A 23 13.47 -2.26 -20.12
CA ALA A 23 13.31 -2.26 -21.57
C ALA A 23 12.56 -1.01 -22.02
N LYS A 24 12.55 -0.75 -23.34
CA LYS A 24 11.70 0.28 -23.93
C LYS A 24 10.22 -0.09 -23.67
N PRO A 25 9.40 0.82 -23.14
CA PRO A 25 7.97 0.57 -22.95
C PRO A 25 7.26 0.24 -24.27
N GLN A 26 6.26 -0.63 -24.21
CA GLN A 26 5.56 -1.15 -25.38
C GLN A 26 4.08 -0.84 -25.31
N LEU A 27 3.53 -0.32 -26.41
CA LEU A 27 2.09 -0.24 -26.61
C LEU A 27 1.56 -1.65 -26.88
N ILE A 28 0.58 -2.07 -26.10
CA ILE A 28 -0.10 -3.35 -26.22
C ILE A 28 -1.57 -3.08 -26.51
N GLU A 29 -2.10 -3.81 -27.49
CA GLU A 29 -3.53 -3.89 -27.76
C GLU A 29 -4.00 -5.30 -27.45
N LYS A 30 -4.90 -5.44 -26.49
CA LYS A 30 -5.45 -6.73 -26.07
C LYS A 30 -6.91 -6.55 -25.65
N ASP A 31 -7.78 -7.46 -26.10
CA ASP A 31 -9.21 -7.47 -25.75
C ASP A 31 -9.90 -6.12 -26.03
N GLY A 32 -9.53 -5.46 -27.15
CA GLY A 32 -10.05 -4.14 -27.55
C GLY A 32 -9.56 -2.97 -26.69
N ARG A 33 -8.56 -3.19 -25.81
CA ARG A 33 -7.99 -2.15 -24.94
C ARG A 33 -6.54 -1.91 -25.32
N LYS A 34 -6.20 -0.62 -25.43
CA LYS A 34 -4.81 -0.14 -25.59
C LYS A 34 -4.24 0.28 -24.25
N PHE A 35 -3.03 -0.14 -23.96
CA PHE A 35 -2.28 0.28 -22.77
C PHE A 35 -0.80 0.13 -23.03
N VAL A 36 0.02 0.89 -22.29
CA VAL A 36 1.49 0.77 -22.38
C VAL A 36 1.97 -0.07 -21.21
N SER A 37 2.76 -1.09 -21.51
CA SER A 37 3.43 -1.94 -20.52
C SER A 37 4.90 -1.59 -20.43
N ALA A 38 5.40 -1.54 -19.20
CA ALA A 38 6.80 -1.39 -18.90
C ALA A 38 7.16 -2.17 -17.65
N ARG A 39 8.45 -2.44 -17.46
CA ARG A 39 8.99 -3.06 -16.25
C ARG A 39 10.16 -2.23 -15.74
N MET A 40 10.22 -1.98 -14.44
CA MET A 40 11.33 -1.26 -13.81
C MET A 40 12.00 -2.10 -12.73
N GLY A 41 13.30 -1.93 -12.56
CA GLY A 41 14.05 -2.42 -11.41
C GLY A 41 14.16 -1.32 -10.36
N VAL A 42 13.73 -1.63 -9.13
CA VAL A 42 13.72 -0.73 -7.98
C VAL A 42 14.60 -1.35 -6.90
N ASN A 43 15.66 -0.66 -6.49
CA ASN A 43 16.50 -1.13 -5.40
C ASN A 43 15.78 -0.95 -4.06
N MET A 44 15.33 -2.05 -3.45
CA MET A 44 14.55 -2.04 -2.20
C MET A 44 15.42 -2.28 -0.96
N ALA A 45 16.74 -2.15 -1.10
CA ALA A 45 17.66 -2.37 0.01
C ALA A 45 17.43 -1.38 1.15
N ALA A 46 17.59 -1.87 2.38
CA ALA A 46 17.65 -0.99 3.54
C ALA A 46 18.94 -0.13 3.50
N PRO A 47 18.97 1.07 4.12
CA PRO A 47 20.08 2.02 4.00
C PRO A 47 21.49 1.50 4.36
N ASN A 48 21.60 0.38 5.08
CA ASN A 48 22.86 -0.17 5.57
C ASN A 48 23.25 -1.51 4.93
N VAL A 49 22.57 -1.92 3.86
CA VAL A 49 22.93 -3.15 3.14
C VAL A 49 24.15 -2.91 2.24
N PRO A 50 25.21 -3.75 2.31
CA PRO A 50 26.38 -3.65 1.44
C PRO A 50 26.01 -3.63 -0.04
N ARG A 51 26.75 -2.88 -0.86
CA ARG A 51 26.40 -2.67 -2.28
C ARG A 51 26.31 -3.97 -3.06
N GLU A 52 27.20 -4.93 -2.80
CA GLU A 52 27.15 -6.25 -3.43
C GLU A 52 25.85 -7.03 -3.18
N GLU A 53 25.18 -6.80 -2.04
CA GLU A 53 23.91 -7.44 -1.68
C GLU A 53 22.68 -6.66 -2.18
N GLN A 54 22.85 -5.38 -2.57
CA GLN A 54 21.71 -4.55 -2.98
C GLN A 54 21.09 -4.99 -4.31
N ASP A 55 21.89 -5.55 -5.21
CA ASP A 55 21.41 -6.02 -6.52
C ASP A 55 20.37 -7.14 -6.36
N GLU A 56 20.56 -8.03 -5.38
CA GLU A 56 19.63 -9.10 -5.02
C GLU A 56 18.31 -8.58 -4.42
N LEU A 57 18.34 -7.36 -3.87
CA LEU A 57 17.17 -6.68 -3.31
C LEU A 57 16.45 -5.81 -4.34
N THR A 58 16.83 -5.90 -5.62
CA THR A 58 16.11 -5.24 -6.70
C THR A 58 14.74 -5.89 -6.89
N GLU A 59 13.69 -5.11 -6.67
CA GLU A 59 12.34 -5.49 -7.04
C GLU A 59 12.07 -5.11 -8.50
N TRP A 60 11.75 -6.10 -9.30
CA TRP A 60 11.23 -5.88 -10.65
C TRP A 60 9.71 -5.72 -10.61
N VAL A 61 9.23 -4.51 -10.87
CA VAL A 61 7.80 -4.17 -10.84
C VAL A 61 7.27 -3.88 -12.24
N ASP A 62 6.11 -4.44 -12.57
CA ASP A 62 5.41 -4.17 -13.81
C ASP A 62 4.56 -2.90 -13.68
N MET A 63 4.41 -2.19 -14.80
CA MET A 63 3.57 -1.01 -14.92
C MET A 63 2.60 -1.17 -16.09
N LEU A 64 1.37 -0.73 -15.89
CA LEU A 64 0.36 -0.67 -16.96
C LEU A 64 -0.27 0.72 -16.99
N ALA A 65 0.06 1.51 -18.01
CA ALA A 65 -0.50 2.83 -18.25
C ALA A 65 -1.72 2.74 -19.17
N PHE A 66 -2.90 3.08 -18.67
CA PHE A 66 -4.16 3.03 -19.42
C PHE A 66 -4.58 4.37 -20.03
N PRO A 67 -4.58 5.51 -19.31
CA PRO A 67 -4.95 6.78 -19.93
C PRO A 67 -3.95 7.17 -21.02
N GLU A 68 -4.43 7.71 -22.14
CA GLU A 68 -3.59 8.09 -23.29
C GLU A 68 -2.43 9.02 -22.88
N VAL A 69 -2.69 9.98 -21.98
CA VAL A 69 -1.65 10.86 -21.43
C VAL A 69 -0.54 10.09 -20.72
N MET A 70 -0.86 9.01 -19.99
CA MET A 70 0.13 8.16 -19.34
C MET A 70 0.83 7.23 -20.33
N GLN A 71 0.11 6.74 -21.34
CA GLN A 71 0.70 5.96 -22.43
C GLN A 71 1.79 6.76 -23.15
N THR A 72 1.48 7.99 -23.57
CA THR A 72 2.41 8.88 -24.26
C THR A 72 3.64 9.19 -23.40
N ARG A 73 3.44 9.52 -22.11
CA ARG A 73 4.56 9.79 -21.19
C ARG A 73 5.47 8.57 -21.03
N LEU A 74 4.90 7.39 -20.83
CA LEU A 74 5.69 6.18 -20.63
C LEU A 74 6.41 5.76 -21.92
N LEU A 75 5.78 5.88 -23.10
CA LEU A 75 6.41 5.58 -24.39
C LEU A 75 7.58 6.51 -24.74
N ALA A 76 7.56 7.75 -24.22
CA ALA A 76 8.67 8.68 -24.39
C ALA A 76 9.96 8.21 -23.68
N CYS A 77 9.83 7.46 -22.57
CA CYS A 77 10.97 6.96 -21.80
C CYS A 77 11.75 5.86 -22.52
N ASN A 78 13.03 5.68 -22.18
CA ASN A 78 13.94 4.72 -22.82
C ASN A 78 14.40 3.61 -21.87
N LYS A 79 14.87 2.49 -22.44
CA LYS A 79 15.54 1.43 -21.67
C LYS A 79 16.69 2.04 -20.85
N GLY A 80 16.78 1.65 -19.58
CA GLY A 80 17.81 2.10 -18.64
C GLY A 80 17.54 3.48 -18.04
N GLU A 81 16.53 4.21 -18.52
CA GLU A 81 16.20 5.53 -17.98
C GLU A 81 15.63 5.41 -16.55
N THR A 82 16.12 6.28 -15.65
CA THR A 82 15.58 6.41 -14.30
C THR A 82 14.30 7.22 -14.33
N ILE A 83 13.22 6.61 -13.85
CA ILE A 83 11.92 7.25 -13.72
C ILE A 83 11.43 7.19 -12.28
N ALA A 84 10.60 8.16 -11.90
CA ALA A 84 9.77 8.13 -10.70
C ALA A 84 8.30 7.96 -11.13
N VAL A 85 7.62 6.98 -10.56
CA VAL A 85 6.23 6.64 -10.87
C VAL A 85 5.40 6.78 -9.61
N PHE A 86 4.37 7.60 -9.71
CA PHE A 86 3.37 7.81 -8.68
C PHE A 86 2.12 7.06 -9.11
N GLY A 87 1.62 6.19 -8.27
CA GLY A 87 0.47 5.39 -8.63
C GLY A 87 -0.04 4.56 -7.46
N HIS A 88 -0.85 3.57 -7.81
CA HIS A 88 -1.29 2.57 -6.87
C HIS A 88 -0.87 1.19 -7.32
N VAL A 89 -0.67 0.30 -6.35
CA VAL A 89 -0.30 -1.08 -6.63
C VAL A 89 -1.54 -1.96 -6.60
N THR A 90 -1.61 -2.81 -7.60
CA THR A 90 -2.60 -3.87 -7.71
C THR A 90 -1.92 -5.22 -7.83
N LYS A 91 -2.61 -6.25 -7.36
CA LYS A 91 -2.23 -7.64 -7.49
C LYS A 91 -3.29 -8.39 -8.28
N LYS A 92 -2.82 -9.34 -9.07
CA LYS A 92 -3.67 -10.34 -9.74
C LYS A 92 -2.93 -11.68 -9.78
N PRO A 93 -3.65 -12.80 -9.66
CA PRO A 93 -3.07 -14.09 -9.93
C PRO A 93 -2.82 -14.23 -11.45
N TYR A 94 -1.81 -15.01 -11.82
CA TYR A 94 -1.56 -15.44 -13.19
C TYR A 94 -1.00 -16.86 -13.20
N GLU A 95 -1.19 -17.55 -14.31
CA GLU A 95 -0.58 -18.85 -14.56
C GLU A 95 0.81 -18.65 -15.16
N ARG A 96 1.79 -19.26 -14.51
CA ARG A 96 3.17 -19.37 -15.01
C ARG A 96 3.20 -20.37 -16.16
N ARG A 97 4.26 -20.28 -16.97
CA ARG A 97 4.49 -21.20 -18.10
C ARG A 97 4.68 -22.65 -17.65
N ASP A 98 5.09 -22.86 -16.40
CA ASP A 98 5.26 -24.18 -15.77
C ASP A 98 3.94 -24.79 -15.27
N GLY A 99 2.80 -24.12 -15.49
CA GLY A 99 1.47 -24.54 -15.02
C GLY A 99 1.17 -24.18 -13.57
N GLY A 100 2.12 -23.57 -12.84
CA GLY A 100 1.90 -23.09 -11.48
C GLY A 100 1.16 -21.74 -11.46
N THR A 101 0.53 -21.42 -10.34
CA THR A 101 0.00 -20.06 -10.10
C THR A 101 1.07 -19.17 -9.47
N ALA A 102 0.99 -17.87 -9.76
CA ALA A 102 1.79 -16.83 -9.14
C ALA A 102 0.99 -15.54 -9.05
N VAL A 103 1.47 -14.57 -8.26
CA VAL A 103 0.82 -13.26 -8.10
C VAL A 103 1.70 -12.20 -8.77
N SER A 104 1.15 -11.47 -9.74
CA SER A 104 1.83 -10.30 -10.30
C SER A 104 1.55 -9.09 -9.43
N ARG A 105 2.56 -8.25 -9.23
CA ARG A 105 2.45 -6.95 -8.56
C ARG A 105 2.64 -5.86 -9.60
N THR A 106 1.63 -5.02 -9.80
CA THR A 106 1.59 -4.08 -10.91
C THR A 106 1.23 -2.69 -10.43
N ILE A 107 2.01 -1.69 -10.84
CA ILE A 107 1.73 -0.28 -10.60
C ILE A 107 0.81 0.22 -11.73
N ILE A 108 -0.29 0.86 -11.33
CA ILE A 108 -1.10 1.67 -12.23
C ILE A 108 -0.70 3.12 -12.00
N PRO A 109 0.02 3.75 -12.96
CA PRO A 109 0.56 5.09 -12.79
C PRO A 109 -0.54 6.13 -12.88
N ASP A 110 -0.60 7.03 -11.90
CA ASP A 110 -1.33 8.29 -11.97
C ASP A 110 -0.42 9.41 -12.51
N SER A 111 0.90 9.30 -12.30
CA SER A 111 1.91 10.22 -12.84
C SER A 111 3.28 9.56 -13.00
N ILE A 112 4.07 10.05 -13.96
CA ILE A 112 5.42 9.59 -14.27
C ILE A 112 6.32 10.84 -14.41
N ARG A 113 7.51 10.80 -13.81
CA ARG A 113 8.55 11.83 -13.91
C ARG A 113 9.87 11.18 -14.33
N THR A 114 10.63 11.85 -15.17
CA THR A 114 12.00 11.44 -15.55
C THR A 114 13.02 12.24 -14.75
N ALA A 115 14.27 11.78 -14.72
CA ALA A 115 15.37 12.49 -14.06
C ALA A 115 15.67 13.87 -14.68
N SER A 116 15.26 14.13 -15.94
CA SER A 116 15.42 15.42 -16.62
C SER A 116 14.46 16.52 -16.12
N GLY A 117 13.51 16.18 -15.26
CA GLY A 117 12.84 17.17 -14.41
C GLY A 117 11.79 18.07 -15.08
N GLU A 118 11.14 17.66 -16.17
CA GLU A 118 9.94 18.38 -16.63
C GLU A 118 8.68 17.92 -15.86
N PRO A 119 8.06 18.79 -15.04
CA PRO A 119 6.78 18.51 -14.42
C PRO A 119 5.64 18.91 -15.36
N ALA A 120 4.66 18.03 -15.55
CA ALA A 120 3.33 18.45 -15.96
C ALA A 120 2.46 18.51 -14.70
N SER A 121 2.25 19.74 -14.18
CA SER A 121 1.24 20.23 -13.21
C SER A 121 0.49 19.17 -12.35
N THR A 122 0.41 19.23 -11.01
CA THR A 122 0.31 20.36 -10.08
C THR A 122 0.78 19.87 -8.70
N GLY A 123 1.48 20.73 -7.95
CA GLY A 123 1.56 20.69 -6.48
C GLY A 123 2.11 19.42 -5.83
N ASP A 124 3.43 19.28 -5.77
CA ASP A 124 4.08 18.92 -4.49
C ASP A 124 5.59 19.14 -4.60
N GLN A 125 6.06 20.21 -3.93
CA GLN A 125 7.48 20.43 -3.65
C GLN A 125 7.78 19.84 -2.27
N ILE A 126 8.14 18.57 -2.21
CA ILE A 126 8.88 18.06 -1.05
C ILE A 126 10.35 18.41 -1.28
N ARG A 127 10.83 19.46 -0.62
CA ARG A 127 12.25 19.81 -0.55
C ARG A 127 12.96 18.83 0.40
N GLY A 128 14.06 18.25 -0.07
CA GLY A 128 15.07 17.59 0.77
C GLY A 128 15.17 16.07 0.59
N SER A 129 16.40 15.60 0.38
CA SER A 129 16.85 14.21 0.17
C SER A 129 16.51 13.58 -1.20
N ILE A 130 17.42 12.74 -1.69
CA ILE A 130 17.21 11.87 -2.84
C ILE A 130 15.96 11.02 -2.53
N PRO A 131 14.93 10.96 -3.41
CA PRO A 131 13.76 10.14 -3.14
C PRO A 131 14.18 8.72 -2.83
N ARG A 132 13.68 8.14 -1.74
CA ARG A 132 13.90 6.72 -1.44
C ARG A 132 13.31 5.92 -2.60
N ALA A 133 13.88 4.75 -2.87
CA ALA A 133 13.49 3.96 -4.04
C ALA A 133 12.00 3.57 -4.03
N CYS A 134 11.40 3.47 -2.83
CA CYS A 134 9.99 3.17 -2.66
C CYS A 134 9.41 3.85 -1.42
N ASP A 135 8.53 4.82 -1.62
CA ASP A 135 7.77 5.52 -0.58
C ASP A 135 6.29 5.24 -0.76
N CYS A 136 5.64 4.70 0.26
CA CYS A 136 4.29 4.16 0.12
C CYS A 136 3.41 4.48 1.31
N THR A 137 2.13 4.69 1.04
CA THR A 137 1.05 4.65 2.01
C THR A 137 0.29 3.33 1.84
N TYR A 138 0.34 2.49 2.86
CA TYR A 138 -0.43 1.26 2.95
C TYR A 138 -1.61 1.44 3.88
N ARG A 139 -2.77 0.91 3.48
CA ARG A 139 -3.95 0.81 4.34
C ARG A 139 -4.35 -0.65 4.50
N GLY A 140 -4.39 -1.10 5.75
CA GLY A 140 -4.68 -2.49 6.05
C GLY A 140 -5.11 -2.72 7.48
N ARG A 141 -5.35 -3.98 7.84
CA ARG A 141 -5.77 -4.39 9.18
C ARG A 141 -4.60 -4.97 9.97
N LEU A 142 -4.51 -4.62 11.25
CA LEU A 142 -3.52 -5.21 12.14
C LEU A 142 -3.78 -6.71 12.34
N ALA A 143 -2.75 -7.54 12.13
CA ALA A 143 -2.80 -8.98 12.32
C ALA A 143 -2.89 -9.38 13.81
N ALA A 144 -2.24 -8.57 14.64
CA ALA A 144 -2.10 -8.72 16.08
C ALA A 144 -1.94 -7.33 16.71
N LYS A 145 -1.96 -7.28 18.05
CA LYS A 145 -1.62 -6.08 18.79
C LYS A 145 -0.15 -5.70 18.50
N PRO A 146 0.17 -4.42 18.22
CA PRO A 146 1.55 -3.98 18.04
C PRO A 146 2.38 -4.18 19.31
N GLU A 147 3.66 -4.51 19.13
CA GLU A 147 4.57 -4.85 20.22
C GLU A 147 5.74 -3.88 20.29
N LEU A 148 6.08 -3.42 21.50
CA LEU A 148 7.32 -2.69 21.74
C LEU A 148 8.46 -3.70 21.83
N VAL A 149 9.45 -3.54 20.96
CA VAL A 149 10.63 -4.38 20.86
C VAL A 149 11.86 -3.55 21.23
N GLU A 150 12.76 -4.15 21.98
CA GLU A 150 14.10 -3.61 22.23
C GLU A 150 15.13 -4.58 21.68
N LYS A 151 15.96 -4.11 20.74
CA LYS A 151 17.01 -4.90 20.12
C LYS A 151 18.21 -4.02 19.82
N ASP A 152 19.42 -4.50 20.10
CA ASP A 152 20.67 -3.79 19.85
C ASP A 152 20.69 -2.37 20.47
N GLY A 153 20.10 -2.23 21.68
CA GLY A 153 19.98 -0.95 22.39
C GLY A 153 18.97 0.03 21.78
N ARG A 154 18.19 -0.39 20.78
CA ARG A 154 17.20 0.44 20.11
C ARG A 154 15.78 -0.06 20.38
N LYS A 155 14.91 0.86 20.82
CA LYS A 155 13.48 0.62 20.97
C LYS A 155 12.72 0.97 19.71
N PHE A 156 11.78 0.12 19.31
CA PHE A 156 10.88 0.34 18.19
C PHE A 156 9.60 -0.45 18.39
N VAL A 157 8.52 -0.03 17.71
CA VAL A 157 7.28 -0.80 17.68
C VAL A 157 7.22 -1.59 16.39
N SER A 158 6.90 -2.88 16.51
CA SER A 158 6.66 -3.79 15.39
C SER A 158 5.18 -4.16 15.31
N ALA A 159 4.66 -4.21 14.09
CA ALA A 159 3.32 -4.72 13.81
C ALA A 159 3.31 -5.42 12.46
N GLN A 160 2.33 -6.29 12.25
CA GLN A 160 2.07 -6.89 10.95
C GLN A 160 0.69 -6.44 10.44
N VAL A 161 0.62 -6.05 9.17
CA VAL A 161 -0.57 -5.50 8.54
C VAL A 161 -0.98 -6.33 7.34
N ALA A 162 -2.25 -6.74 7.31
CA ALA A 162 -2.90 -7.35 6.15
C ALA A 162 -3.42 -6.27 5.21
N VAL A 163 -2.92 -6.25 3.97
CA VAL A 163 -3.23 -5.24 2.96
C VAL A 163 -3.86 -5.91 1.74
N HIS A 164 -5.10 -5.54 1.43
CA HIS A 164 -5.83 -6.08 0.28
C HIS A 164 -5.59 -5.21 -0.96
N MET A 165 -4.64 -5.59 -1.82
CA MET A 165 -4.31 -4.86 -3.06
C MET A 165 -4.96 -5.50 -4.28
N VAL A 166 -6.27 -5.70 -4.24
CA VAL A 166 -6.97 -6.48 -5.26
C VAL A 166 -7.25 -5.63 -6.50
N ALA A 167 -6.91 -6.14 -7.69
CA ALA A 167 -7.31 -5.49 -8.95
C ALA A 167 -8.84 -5.54 -9.13
N PRO A 168 -9.49 -4.52 -9.75
CA PRO A 168 -10.95 -4.39 -9.77
C PRO A 168 -11.76 -5.58 -10.33
N ASN A 169 -11.15 -6.41 -11.17
CA ASN A 169 -11.82 -7.52 -11.86
C ASN A 169 -11.45 -8.90 -11.31
N VAL A 170 -10.84 -8.97 -10.12
CA VAL A 170 -10.54 -10.25 -9.49
C VAL A 170 -11.77 -10.75 -8.73
N PRO A 171 -12.24 -11.98 -8.98
CA PRO A 171 -13.36 -12.59 -8.25
C PRO A 171 -13.10 -12.65 -6.74
N ARG A 172 -14.15 -12.49 -5.93
CA ARG A 172 -14.06 -12.32 -4.46
C ARG A 172 -13.39 -13.51 -3.77
N GLU A 173 -13.62 -14.72 -4.26
CA GLU A 173 -13.04 -15.96 -3.79
C GLU A 173 -11.50 -15.98 -3.89
N LYS A 174 -10.89 -15.12 -4.71
CA LYS A 174 -9.43 -14.98 -4.83
C LYS A 174 -8.87 -13.81 -4.03
N HIS A 175 -9.69 -13.03 -3.30
CA HIS A 175 -9.20 -11.83 -2.61
C HIS A 175 -8.26 -12.17 -1.47
N ASP A 176 -8.53 -13.27 -0.75
CA ASP A 176 -7.70 -13.70 0.38
C ASP A 176 -6.28 -14.05 -0.09
N GLU A 177 -6.14 -14.68 -1.26
CA GLU A 177 -4.85 -15.00 -1.91
C GLU A 177 -4.03 -13.75 -2.30
N LEU A 178 -4.69 -12.58 -2.37
CA LEU A 178 -4.08 -11.31 -2.75
C LEU A 178 -3.80 -10.40 -1.55
N THR A 179 -4.05 -10.89 -0.34
CA THR A 179 -3.64 -10.22 0.89
C THR A 179 -2.12 -10.20 0.95
N GLU A 180 -1.55 -9.00 1.07
CA GLU A 180 -0.15 -8.83 1.41
C GLU A 180 0.01 -8.65 2.91
N TRP A 181 0.83 -9.50 3.51
CA TRP A 181 1.30 -9.30 4.88
C TRP A 181 2.56 -8.44 4.82
N VAL A 182 2.49 -7.27 5.43
CA VAL A 182 3.58 -6.30 5.46
C VAL A 182 3.97 -6.04 6.91
N ASP A 183 5.27 -6.15 7.19
CA ASP A 183 5.80 -5.79 8.50
C ASP A 183 5.93 -4.26 8.58
N VAL A 184 5.58 -3.70 9.72
CA VAL A 184 5.67 -2.27 9.98
C VAL A 184 6.59 -2.07 11.16
N ILE A 185 7.62 -1.22 10.98
CA ILE A 185 8.57 -0.84 12.02
C ILE A 185 8.47 0.67 12.20
N VAL A 186 8.26 1.08 13.46
CA VAL A 186 8.16 2.48 13.84
C VAL A 186 9.27 2.82 14.83
N PHE A 187 10.13 3.76 14.48
CA PHE A 187 11.22 4.24 15.36
C PHE A 187 10.89 5.55 16.07
N SER A 188 10.07 6.42 15.48
CA SER A 188 9.69 7.69 16.12
C SER A 188 8.83 7.44 17.37
N GLU A 189 9.26 7.94 18.53
CA GLU A 189 8.54 7.75 19.81
C GLU A 189 7.07 8.19 19.74
N ALA A 190 6.79 9.31 19.07
CA ALA A 190 5.43 9.79 18.87
C ALA A 190 4.57 8.81 18.05
N MET A 191 5.15 8.21 17.01
CA MET A 191 4.45 7.21 16.19
C MET A 191 4.39 5.85 16.88
N GLN A 192 5.39 5.50 17.70
CA GLN A 192 5.36 4.30 18.55
C GLN A 192 4.17 4.38 19.50
N ALA A 193 4.04 5.48 20.24
CA ALA A 193 2.93 5.72 21.16
C ALA A 193 1.58 5.60 20.44
N ARG A 194 1.47 6.18 19.23
CA ARG A 194 0.25 6.13 18.43
C ARG A 194 -0.10 4.73 17.91
N LEU A 195 0.89 3.94 17.50
CA LEU A 195 0.65 2.57 17.03
C LEU A 195 0.30 1.64 18.21
N LEU A 196 0.91 1.82 19.38
CA LEU A 196 0.65 1.01 20.58
C LEU A 196 -0.76 1.16 21.16
N THR A 197 -1.49 2.24 20.83
CA THR A 197 -2.91 2.36 21.22
C THR A 197 -3.84 1.53 20.34
N CYS A 198 -3.35 0.97 19.24
CA CYS A 198 -4.16 0.20 18.31
C CYS A 198 -4.31 -1.26 18.75
N GLU A 199 -5.42 -1.89 18.37
CA GLU A 199 -5.71 -3.28 18.69
C GLU A 199 -5.72 -4.18 17.44
N LYS A 200 -5.66 -5.50 17.67
CA LYS A 200 -5.78 -6.50 16.59
C LYS A 200 -7.05 -6.26 15.78
N GLY A 201 -6.93 -6.29 14.45
CA GLY A 201 -8.04 -6.15 13.51
C GLY A 201 -8.41 -4.71 13.16
N GLU A 202 -7.88 -3.72 13.89
CA GLU A 202 -8.08 -2.31 13.56
C GLU A 202 -7.44 -1.95 12.22
N THR A 203 -8.10 -1.04 11.50
CA THR A 203 -7.59 -0.53 10.22
C THR A 203 -6.66 0.63 10.47
N ILE A 204 -5.44 0.54 9.95
CA ILE A 204 -4.45 1.61 10.02
C ILE A 204 -4.00 2.02 8.61
N SER A 205 -3.57 3.27 8.51
CA SER A 205 -2.80 3.80 7.39
C SER A 205 -1.37 4.02 7.86
N VAL A 206 -0.40 3.51 7.12
CA VAL A 206 1.03 3.61 7.41
C VAL A 206 1.72 4.20 6.19
N ALA A 207 2.48 5.27 6.39
CA ALA A 207 3.30 5.86 5.34
C ALA A 207 4.78 5.79 5.71
N GLY A 208 5.61 5.42 4.73
CA GLY A 208 7.05 5.35 4.91
C GLY A 208 7.75 4.63 3.77
N ASN A 209 9.00 4.26 4.04
CA ASN A 209 9.83 3.56 3.07
C ASN A 209 9.59 2.06 3.10
N VAL A 210 9.39 1.46 1.94
CA VAL A 210 9.34 0.00 1.81
C VAL A 210 10.72 -0.53 1.53
N THR A 211 11.14 -1.52 2.32
CA THR A 211 12.36 -2.29 2.12
C THR A 211 12.03 -3.77 1.95
N LYS A 212 12.99 -4.51 1.41
CA LYS A 212 12.95 -5.97 1.31
C LYS A 212 14.09 -6.60 2.08
N LYS A 213 13.82 -7.76 2.66
CA LYS A 213 14.85 -8.60 3.24
C LYS A 213 14.58 -10.08 2.92
N PRO A 214 15.59 -10.84 2.47
CA PRO A 214 15.46 -12.29 2.37
C PRO A 214 15.37 -12.90 3.77
N TYR A 215 14.58 -13.97 3.89
CA TYR A 215 14.53 -14.82 5.06
C TYR A 215 14.35 -16.27 4.62
N GLU A 216 14.89 -17.20 5.39
CA GLU A 216 14.64 -18.63 5.17
C GLU A 216 13.31 -19.00 5.80
N ARG A 217 12.45 -19.62 5.01
CA ARG A 217 11.23 -20.26 5.50
C ARG A 217 11.58 -21.55 6.24
N ARG A 218 10.61 -22.08 6.98
CA ARG A 218 10.76 -23.35 7.72
C ARG A 218 11.04 -24.56 6.83
N ASP A 219 10.67 -24.47 5.54
CA ASP A 219 10.94 -25.49 4.51
C ASP A 219 12.34 -25.35 3.88
N GLY A 220 13.13 -24.36 4.30
CA GLY A 220 14.47 -24.07 3.75
C GLY A 220 14.43 -23.21 2.49
N GLU A 221 13.26 -22.80 1.99
CA GLU A 221 13.19 -21.90 0.83
C GLU A 221 13.47 -20.45 1.23
N THR A 222 14.29 -19.76 0.42
CA THR A 222 14.47 -18.32 0.55
C THR A 222 13.20 -17.59 0.11
N ALA A 223 12.60 -16.84 1.04
CA ALA A 223 11.49 -15.94 0.78
C ALA A 223 11.90 -14.50 1.04
N VAL A 224 11.07 -13.56 0.61
CA VAL A 224 11.30 -12.13 0.81
C VAL A 224 10.21 -11.56 1.71
N SER A 225 10.60 -10.95 2.82
CA SER A 225 9.71 -10.11 3.62
C SER A 225 9.74 -8.68 3.07
N ARG A 226 8.61 -7.98 3.19
CA ARG A 226 8.52 -6.55 2.94
C ARG A 226 8.26 -5.85 4.26
N THR A 227 9.05 -4.81 4.50
CA THR A 227 8.98 -4.03 5.73
C THR A 227 8.78 -2.57 5.38
N ILE A 228 7.80 -1.93 6.01
CA ILE A 228 7.64 -0.48 5.98
C ILE A 228 8.37 0.10 7.19
N ILE A 229 9.43 0.86 6.94
CA ILE A 229 10.01 1.76 7.93
C ILE A 229 9.12 3.00 7.94
N ALA A 230 8.23 3.05 8.92
CA ALA A 230 7.14 4.00 8.96
C ALA A 230 7.58 5.34 9.56
N ASP A 231 7.36 6.41 8.80
CA ASP A 231 7.52 7.79 9.26
C ASP A 231 6.20 8.31 9.85
N TYR A 232 5.08 7.75 9.42
CA TYR A 232 3.75 8.15 9.85
C TYR A 232 2.80 6.97 9.99
N VAL A 233 2.03 6.98 11.08
CA VAL A 233 0.96 6.01 11.36
C VAL A 233 -0.32 6.77 11.72
N ARG A 234 -1.43 6.33 11.15
CA ARG A 234 -2.77 6.80 11.48
C ARG A 234 -3.73 5.64 11.59
N ALA A 235 -4.24 5.38 12.78
CA ALA A 235 -5.44 4.58 12.93
C ALA A 235 -6.59 5.26 12.15
N ALA A 236 -7.33 4.51 11.34
CA ALA A 236 -8.63 4.96 10.91
C ALA A 236 -9.45 5.03 12.19
N SER A 237 -9.70 6.24 12.69
CA SER A 237 -10.33 6.49 13.99
C SER A 237 -11.38 5.44 14.27
N ALA A 238 -11.16 4.63 15.30
CA ALA A 238 -12.26 3.90 15.91
C ALA A 238 -13.31 4.96 16.22
N SER A 239 -14.54 4.78 15.70
CA SER A 239 -15.68 5.49 16.24
C SER A 239 -15.57 5.40 17.77
N ILE A 240 -15.40 6.55 18.42
CA ILE A 240 -15.39 6.63 19.88
C ILE A 240 -16.63 5.87 20.36
N ALA A 241 -16.41 4.92 21.26
CA ALA A 241 -17.44 4.03 21.78
C ALA A 241 -18.70 4.80 22.23
N GLY A 242 -19.89 4.25 21.91
CA GLY A 242 -21.12 4.72 22.54
C GLY A 242 -22.41 4.45 21.75
N THR A 243 -22.91 3.22 21.76
CA THR A 243 -24.28 2.92 22.23
C THR A 243 -24.45 1.40 22.23
N GLY A 244 -24.88 0.89 23.39
CA GLY A 244 -24.84 -0.52 23.73
C GLY A 244 -25.64 -1.40 22.77
N ALA A 245 -25.30 -2.68 22.82
CA ALA A 245 -26.21 -3.75 22.44
C ALA A 245 -27.55 -3.54 23.16
N ARG A 246 -28.53 -2.93 22.49
CA ARG A 246 -29.94 -3.14 22.81
C ARG A 246 -30.30 -4.50 22.24
N LYS A 247 -30.45 -5.49 23.13
CA LYS A 247 -31.33 -6.64 22.89
C LYS A 247 -32.64 -6.12 22.29
N PRO A 248 -33.25 -6.81 21.31
CA PRO A 248 -34.60 -6.47 20.86
C PRO A 248 -35.53 -6.48 22.07
N ALA A 249 -36.12 -5.34 22.39
CA ALA A 249 -37.13 -5.25 23.44
C ALA A 249 -38.39 -5.98 22.96
N GLU A 250 -38.77 -6.97 23.75
CA GLU A 250 -40.06 -7.64 23.69
C GLU A 250 -41.18 -6.60 23.83
N LYS A 251 -42.19 -6.69 22.97
CA LYS A 251 -43.27 -5.71 22.84
C LYS A 251 -44.18 -5.82 24.07
N VAL A 252 -44.00 -4.95 25.05
CA VAL A 252 -44.94 -4.82 26.17
C VAL A 252 -46.08 -3.90 25.75
N GLU A 253 -47.27 -4.47 25.76
CA GLU A 253 -48.58 -3.87 25.49
C GLU A 253 -48.86 -2.72 26.48
N GLN A 254 -49.16 -1.52 25.97
CA GLN A 254 -49.49 -0.35 26.79
C GLN A 254 -50.93 -0.46 27.31
N ALA A 255 -51.09 -0.45 28.65
CA ALA A 255 -52.37 -0.22 29.32
C ALA A 255 -52.64 1.31 29.49
N PRO A 256 -53.91 1.74 29.59
CA PRO A 256 -54.34 3.12 29.29
C PRO A 256 -54.05 4.12 30.43
N GLN A 257 -53.78 5.38 30.06
CA GLN A 257 -53.63 6.52 30.98
C GLN A 257 -54.98 6.95 31.60
N PRO A 258 -55.04 7.29 32.89
CA PRO A 258 -56.18 8.00 33.48
C PRO A 258 -56.08 9.52 33.34
N ASP A 259 -57.24 10.13 33.08
CA ASP A 259 -57.50 11.57 32.88
C ASP A 259 -57.08 12.48 34.04
N GLN A 260 -56.64 13.70 33.71
CA GLN A 260 -56.43 14.78 34.68
C GLN A 260 -57.74 15.54 34.96
N PRO A 261 -57.98 16.02 36.20
CA PRO A 261 -59.16 16.83 36.50
C PRO A 261 -58.96 18.31 36.09
N PRO A 262 -60.05 19.01 35.72
CA PRO A 262 -60.02 20.36 35.18
C PRO A 262 -59.93 21.45 36.27
N GLU A 263 -59.47 22.64 35.88
CA GLU A 263 -59.60 23.91 36.64
C GLU A 263 -61.06 24.38 36.73
#